data_AF-A0A2J5NKC9-F1
#
_entry.id   AF-A0A2J5NKC9-F1
#
_cell.length_a   1.000
_cell.length_b   1.000
_cell.length_c   1.000
_cell.angle_alpha   90.00
_cell.angle_beta   90.00
_cell.angle_gamma   90.00
#
_symmetry.space_group_name_H-M   'P 1'
#
loop_
_entity.id
_entity.type
_entity.pdbx_description
1 polymer ?
#
loop_
_entity_poly.entity_id
_entity_poly.type
_entity_poly.pdbx_seq_one_letter_code
_entity_poly.pdbx_strand_id
1 'polypeptide(L)'
;VDEASMIDLPMMSRLIDALPEHGRVIFLGDRDQLASVEAGAVLGDICAWVNAGYTPARAAQLARLTGQPVPAGEGNVAGALRDSLCLLQKSYRFGRHSGIGHLAWAVNSGERSAVRATLRQSFDDIALYPLSATEEYEAMLNQAQAGYGRFLQLLRARAEPEEMIAAFGEFQLLCALREGPYGVSGVNEQLEQMLNRKRAIALPRHSRWYEGRPVMISRNDSALGLFNGDI
;
A
#
# COMPACT_ATOMS: atom_id res chain seq x y z
N VAL A 1 -15.05 1.67 9.98
CA VAL A 1 -14.06 0.61 9.80
C VAL A 1 -13.15 1.04 8.68
N ASP A 2 -11.87 1.22 8.98
CA ASP A 2 -10.87 1.64 8.00
C ASP A 2 -10.19 0.42 7.36
N GLU A 3 -9.56 0.61 6.20
CA GLU A 3 -8.92 -0.46 5.40
C GLU A 3 -9.84 -1.67 5.13
N ALA A 4 -11.11 -1.39 4.80
CA ALA A 4 -12.15 -2.40 4.60
C ALA A 4 -11.90 -3.32 3.40
N SER A 5 -10.95 -2.98 2.52
CA SER A 5 -10.44 -3.82 1.43
C SER A 5 -9.80 -5.12 1.93
N MET A 6 -9.26 -5.12 3.16
CA MET A 6 -8.67 -6.29 3.80
C MET A 6 -9.69 -7.20 4.51
N ILE A 7 -10.95 -6.77 4.65
CA ILE A 7 -11.98 -7.53 5.36
C ILE A 7 -12.51 -8.65 4.47
N ASP A 8 -12.36 -9.89 4.93
CA ASP A 8 -12.93 -11.07 4.28
C ASP A 8 -14.43 -11.23 4.59
N LEU A 9 -15.09 -12.13 3.84
CA LEU A 9 -16.52 -12.37 3.99
C LEU A 9 -16.91 -12.90 5.39
N PRO A 10 -16.20 -13.87 6.00
CA PRO A 10 -16.51 -14.32 7.36
C PRO A 10 -16.45 -13.20 8.42
N MET A 11 -15.43 -12.35 8.37
CA MET A 11 -15.25 -11.24 9.31
C MET A 11 -16.32 -10.17 9.10
N MET A 12 -16.63 -9.83 7.83
CA MET A 12 -17.72 -8.91 7.53
C MET A 12 -19.06 -9.41 8.09
N SER A 13 -19.38 -10.69 7.88
CA SER A 13 -20.62 -11.30 8.39
C SER A 13 -20.73 -11.16 9.91
N ARG A 14 -19.68 -11.55 10.64
CA ARG A 14 -19.63 -11.40 12.11
C ARG A 14 -19.73 -9.95 12.58
N LEU A 15 -19.14 -9.03 11.83
CA LEU A 15 -19.22 -7.61 12.14
C LEU A 15 -20.65 -7.12 12.01
N ILE A 16 -21.34 -7.46 10.92
CA ILE A 16 -22.72 -7.05 10.68
C ILE A 16 -23.67 -7.67 11.72
N ASP A 17 -23.49 -8.95 12.07
CA ASP A 17 -24.29 -9.63 13.10
C ASP A 17 -24.17 -8.97 14.48
N ALA A 18 -23.04 -8.31 14.76
CA ALA A 18 -22.81 -7.63 16.03
C ALA A 18 -23.39 -6.20 16.08
N LEU A 19 -23.90 -5.67 14.95
CA LEU A 19 -24.42 -4.29 14.91
C LEU A 19 -25.83 -4.21 15.49
N PRO A 20 -26.09 -3.26 16.41
CA PRO A 20 -27.44 -2.99 16.86
C PRO A 20 -28.26 -2.30 15.75
N GLU A 21 -29.60 -2.39 15.80
CA GLU A 21 -30.50 -1.82 14.78
C GLU A 21 -30.32 -0.30 14.57
N HIS A 22 -29.92 0.44 15.60
CA HIS A 22 -29.66 1.88 15.53
C HIS A 22 -28.21 2.22 15.15
N GLY A 23 -27.36 1.21 14.97
CA GLY A 23 -25.95 1.35 14.62
C GLY A 23 -25.77 1.86 13.20
N ARG A 24 -24.82 2.79 13.01
CA ARG A 24 -24.41 3.26 11.69
C ARG A 24 -22.95 2.91 11.48
N VAL A 25 -22.65 2.26 10.38
CA VAL A 25 -21.28 1.88 10.01
C VAL A 25 -20.89 2.56 8.72
N ILE A 26 -19.64 3.03 8.70
CA ILE A 26 -18.98 3.59 7.53
C ILE A 26 -17.75 2.73 7.27
N PHE A 27 -17.67 2.17 6.07
CA PHE A 27 -16.50 1.46 5.58
C PHE A 27 -15.65 2.41 4.74
N LEU A 28 -14.36 2.41 4.99
CA LEU A 28 -13.36 3.16 4.22
C LEU A 28 -12.39 2.14 3.63
N GLY A 29 -12.06 2.27 2.36
CA GLY A 29 -11.13 1.37 1.69
C GLY A 29 -10.98 1.73 0.21
N ASP A 30 -9.91 1.23 -0.40
CA ASP A 30 -9.68 1.37 -1.83
C ASP A 30 -10.21 0.12 -2.55
N ARG A 31 -11.01 0.35 -3.61
CA ARG A 31 -11.60 -0.74 -4.41
C ARG A 31 -10.55 -1.46 -5.27
N ASP A 32 -9.45 -0.77 -5.59
CA ASP A 32 -8.41 -1.25 -6.51
C ASP A 32 -7.19 -1.80 -5.73
N GLN A 33 -7.24 -1.82 -4.38
CA GLN A 33 -6.22 -2.43 -3.52
C GLN A 33 -6.25 -3.95 -3.62
N LEU A 34 -5.13 -4.59 -3.29
CA LEU A 34 -5.07 -6.05 -3.20
C LEU A 34 -6.18 -6.57 -2.28
N ALA A 35 -6.96 -7.52 -2.80
CA ALA A 35 -8.04 -8.14 -2.06
C ALA A 35 -7.52 -8.88 -0.82
N SER A 36 -8.41 -9.13 0.14
CA SER A 36 -8.12 -9.98 1.29
C SER A 36 -7.47 -11.31 0.87
N VAL A 37 -6.55 -11.79 1.70
CA VAL A 37 -5.86 -13.07 1.52
C VAL A 37 -6.83 -14.25 1.67
N GLU A 38 -7.91 -14.07 2.44
CA GLU A 38 -8.96 -15.05 2.65
C GLU A 38 -10.08 -14.96 1.60
N ALA A 39 -10.94 -15.97 1.54
CA ALA A 39 -11.94 -16.07 0.48
C ALA A 39 -13.03 -14.97 0.56
N GLY A 40 -13.23 -14.28 -0.56
CA GLY A 40 -14.34 -13.35 -0.78
C GLY A 40 -13.91 -11.88 -0.73
N ALA A 41 -13.93 -11.22 -1.88
CA ALA A 41 -13.62 -9.79 -2.02
C ALA A 41 -14.89 -8.94 -1.82
N VAL A 42 -15.33 -8.79 -0.56
CA VAL A 42 -16.61 -8.14 -0.24
C VAL A 42 -16.67 -6.69 -0.73
N LEU A 43 -15.65 -5.89 -0.43
CA LEU A 43 -15.63 -4.48 -0.81
C LEU A 43 -15.57 -4.31 -2.33
N GLY A 44 -14.82 -5.15 -3.03
CA GLY A 44 -14.71 -5.12 -4.50
C GLY A 44 -16.06 -5.35 -5.18
N ASP A 45 -16.79 -6.37 -4.75
CA ASP A 45 -18.11 -6.71 -5.29
C ASP A 45 -19.16 -5.63 -4.99
N ILE A 46 -19.12 -5.05 -3.79
CA ILE A 46 -19.98 -3.92 -3.41
C ILE A 46 -19.68 -2.69 -4.29
N CYS A 47 -18.39 -2.35 -4.41
CA CYS A 47 -17.94 -1.18 -5.17
C CYS A 47 -18.13 -1.32 -6.68
N ALA A 48 -18.33 -2.53 -7.22
CA ALA A 48 -18.65 -2.73 -8.64
C ALA A 48 -19.89 -1.92 -9.09
N TRP A 49 -20.86 -1.72 -8.17
CA TRP A 49 -22.07 -0.95 -8.43
C TRP A 49 -21.87 0.57 -8.43
N VAL A 50 -20.72 1.08 -7.99
CA VAL A 50 -20.46 2.53 -7.92
C VAL A 50 -20.46 3.17 -9.31
N ASN A 51 -20.07 2.42 -10.34
CA ASN A 51 -20.04 2.88 -11.72
C ASN A 51 -21.46 3.10 -12.29
N ALA A 52 -22.49 2.50 -11.68
CA ALA A 52 -23.89 2.77 -12.04
C ALA A 52 -24.39 4.14 -11.50
N GLY A 53 -23.60 4.83 -10.66
CA GLY A 53 -23.93 6.13 -10.09
C GLY A 53 -25.09 6.11 -9.09
N TYR A 54 -25.39 7.26 -8.50
CA TYR A 54 -26.53 7.43 -7.59
C TYR A 54 -27.87 7.30 -8.33
N THR A 55 -28.94 6.92 -7.61
CA THR A 55 -30.30 7.04 -8.17
C THR A 55 -30.65 8.50 -8.45
N PRO A 56 -31.56 8.80 -9.39
CA PRO A 56 -31.94 10.18 -9.70
C PRO A 56 -32.45 10.97 -8.49
N ALA A 57 -33.22 10.32 -7.61
CA ALA A 57 -33.73 10.94 -6.39
C ALA A 57 -32.59 11.27 -5.41
N ARG A 58 -31.63 10.37 -5.24
CA ARG A 58 -30.47 10.58 -4.37
C ARG A 58 -29.52 11.63 -4.89
N ALA A 59 -29.23 11.64 -6.19
CA ALA A 59 -28.42 12.67 -6.83
C ALA A 59 -29.03 14.07 -6.62
N ALA A 60 -30.36 14.21 -6.82
CA ALA A 60 -31.06 15.46 -6.56
C ALA A 60 -31.02 15.87 -5.07
N GLN A 61 -31.13 14.91 -4.15
CA GLN A 61 -30.98 15.17 -2.73
C GLN A 61 -29.57 15.66 -2.39
N LEU A 62 -28.53 14.95 -2.84
CA LEU A 62 -27.13 15.30 -2.60
C LEU A 62 -26.81 16.67 -3.19
N ALA A 63 -27.31 16.98 -4.39
CA ALA A 63 -27.10 18.30 -5.00
C ALA A 63 -27.68 19.44 -4.16
N ARG A 64 -28.84 19.24 -3.51
CA ARG A 64 -29.38 20.22 -2.56
C ARG A 64 -28.54 20.34 -1.30
N LEU A 65 -28.00 19.23 -0.79
CA LEU A 65 -27.20 19.20 0.44
C LEU A 65 -25.82 19.82 0.24
N THR A 66 -25.18 19.59 -0.91
CA THR A 66 -23.83 20.06 -1.21
C THR A 66 -23.81 21.43 -1.90
N GLY A 67 -24.94 21.85 -2.48
CA GLY A 67 -25.02 23.03 -3.35
C GLY A 67 -24.28 22.87 -4.68
N GLN A 68 -23.93 21.63 -5.07
CA GLN A 68 -23.18 21.32 -6.28
C GLN A 68 -23.95 20.31 -7.14
N PRO A 69 -23.83 20.36 -8.47
CA PRO A 69 -24.44 19.34 -9.33
C PRO A 69 -23.81 17.96 -9.04
N VAL A 70 -24.66 16.97 -8.79
CA VAL A 70 -24.25 15.57 -8.61
C VAL A 70 -24.80 14.75 -9.78
N PRO A 71 -23.96 14.01 -10.53
CA PRO A 71 -24.43 13.21 -11.66
C PRO A 71 -25.35 12.08 -11.17
N ALA A 72 -26.46 11.90 -11.89
CA ALA A 72 -27.39 10.79 -11.66
C ALA A 72 -27.08 9.65 -12.62
N GLY A 73 -27.11 8.42 -12.11
CA GLY A 73 -27.12 7.23 -12.94
C GLY A 73 -28.51 6.88 -13.44
N GLU A 74 -28.59 5.99 -14.43
CA GLU A 74 -29.84 5.55 -15.01
C GLU A 74 -30.56 4.49 -14.15
N GLY A 75 -31.89 4.56 -14.10
CA GLY A 75 -32.75 3.57 -13.45
C GLY A 75 -32.59 3.44 -11.92
N ASN A 76 -33.34 2.50 -11.36
CA ASN A 76 -33.43 2.26 -9.90
C ASN A 76 -32.91 0.89 -9.46
N VAL A 77 -32.23 0.15 -10.36
CA VAL A 77 -31.62 -1.15 -10.02
C VAL A 77 -30.64 -0.94 -8.86
N ALA A 78 -30.71 -1.81 -7.85
CA ALA A 78 -29.87 -1.78 -6.65
C ALA A 78 -29.80 -0.40 -5.94
N GLY A 79 -30.89 0.37 -5.95
CA GLY A 79 -30.90 1.76 -5.47
C GLY A 79 -30.36 1.93 -4.04
N ALA A 80 -30.78 1.08 -3.09
CA ALA A 80 -30.30 1.16 -1.71
C ALA A 80 -28.78 0.96 -1.58
N LEU A 81 -28.19 0.08 -2.41
CA LEU A 81 -26.76 -0.16 -2.45
C LEU A 81 -26.04 1.04 -3.09
N ARG A 82 -26.45 1.44 -4.29
CA ARG A 82 -25.87 2.56 -5.04
C ARG A 82 -25.87 3.86 -4.24
N ASP A 83 -26.96 4.13 -3.54
CA ASP A 83 -27.14 5.37 -2.76
C ASP A 83 -26.33 5.41 -1.45
N SER A 84 -25.74 4.28 -1.09
CA SER A 84 -24.83 4.09 0.04
C SER A 84 -23.35 4.09 -0.36
N LEU A 85 -23.03 4.22 -1.65
CA LEU A 85 -21.66 4.21 -2.17
C LEU A 85 -21.20 5.60 -2.59
N CYS A 86 -19.97 5.97 -2.22
CA CYS A 86 -19.34 7.20 -2.65
C CYS A 86 -17.89 6.94 -3.03
N LEU A 87 -17.52 7.21 -4.29
CA LEU A 87 -16.14 7.07 -4.77
C LEU A 87 -15.45 8.43 -4.81
N LEU A 88 -14.35 8.56 -4.06
CA LEU A 88 -13.51 9.75 -4.07
C LEU A 88 -12.46 9.62 -5.18
N GLN A 89 -12.62 10.40 -6.26
CA GLN A 89 -11.75 10.31 -7.45
C GLN A 89 -10.53 11.23 -7.41
N LYS A 90 -10.51 12.21 -6.49
CA LYS A 90 -9.46 13.21 -6.44
C LYS A 90 -8.41 12.84 -5.39
N SER A 91 -7.20 12.51 -5.84
CA SER A 91 -6.04 12.47 -4.96
C SER A 91 -5.47 13.88 -4.74
N TYR A 92 -5.19 14.18 -3.47
CA TYR A 92 -4.49 15.40 -3.06
C TYR A 92 -3.02 15.12 -2.68
N ARG A 93 -2.66 13.85 -2.50
CA ARG A 93 -1.30 13.41 -2.14
C ARG A 93 -0.33 13.54 -3.31
N PHE A 94 -0.81 13.30 -4.52
CA PHE A 94 0.00 13.35 -5.74
C PHE A 94 -0.51 14.45 -6.66
N GLY A 95 0.41 15.29 -7.15
CA GLY A 95 0.10 16.32 -8.13
C GLY A 95 -0.33 15.71 -9.48
N ARG A 96 -0.99 16.51 -10.32
CA ARG A 96 -1.38 16.10 -11.69
C ARG A 96 -0.20 15.76 -12.62
N HIS A 97 1.03 16.08 -12.20
CA HIS A 97 2.26 15.84 -12.95
C HIS A 97 3.15 14.76 -12.32
N SER A 98 2.66 14.09 -11.26
CA SER A 98 3.37 13.00 -10.60
C SER A 98 3.32 11.73 -11.45
N GLY A 99 4.49 11.15 -11.73
CA GLY A 99 4.59 9.88 -12.43
C GLY A 99 3.96 8.73 -11.65
N ILE A 100 4.02 8.77 -10.31
CA ILE A 100 3.33 7.81 -9.43
C ILE A 100 1.82 7.83 -9.68
N GLY A 101 1.22 9.04 -9.71
CA GLY A 101 -0.21 9.19 -9.97
C GLY A 101 -0.64 8.69 -11.36
N HIS A 102 0.15 9.01 -12.38
CA HIS A 102 -0.09 8.52 -13.74
C HIS A 102 0.05 6.99 -13.85
N LEU A 103 1.07 6.42 -13.22
CA LEU A 103 1.33 4.99 -13.24
C LEU A 103 0.22 4.23 -12.51
N ALA A 104 -0.19 4.70 -11.32
CA ALA A 104 -1.28 4.11 -10.56
C ALA A 104 -2.60 4.12 -11.35
N TRP A 105 -2.93 5.24 -11.99
CA TRP A 105 -4.10 5.32 -12.86
C TRP A 105 -4.03 4.33 -14.02
N ALA A 106 -2.89 4.24 -14.72
CA ALA A 106 -2.71 3.34 -15.85
C ALA A 106 -2.83 1.86 -15.46
N VAL A 107 -2.34 1.50 -14.26
CA VAL A 107 -2.50 0.16 -13.67
C VAL A 107 -3.96 -0.13 -13.37
N ASN A 108 -4.66 0.77 -12.67
CA ASN A 108 -6.07 0.57 -12.30
C ASN A 108 -7.00 0.52 -13.52
N SER A 109 -6.67 1.24 -14.60
CA SER A 109 -7.40 1.18 -15.88
C SER A 109 -7.05 -0.05 -16.72
N GLY A 110 -6.07 -0.87 -16.33
CA GLY A 110 -5.62 -2.03 -17.10
C GLY A 110 -4.93 -1.67 -18.43
N GLU A 111 -4.56 -0.42 -18.63
CA GLU A 111 -4.00 0.10 -19.88
C GLU A 111 -2.49 -0.18 -19.97
N ARG A 112 -2.13 -1.37 -20.46
CA ARG A 112 -0.73 -1.80 -20.60
C ARG A 112 0.13 -0.84 -21.44
N SER A 113 -0.46 -0.21 -22.46
CA SER A 113 0.21 0.79 -23.30
C SER A 113 0.53 2.06 -22.50
N ALA A 114 -0.42 2.54 -21.69
CA ALA A 114 -0.22 3.69 -20.82
C ALA A 114 0.85 3.39 -19.76
N VAL A 115 0.82 2.23 -19.11
CA VAL A 115 1.87 1.80 -18.16
C VAL A 115 3.26 1.86 -18.82
N ARG A 116 3.40 1.28 -20.01
CA ARG A 116 4.68 1.31 -20.74
C ARG A 116 5.09 2.72 -21.18
N ALA A 117 4.14 3.56 -21.55
CA ALA A 117 4.41 4.94 -21.92
C ALA A 117 4.90 5.74 -20.70
N THR A 118 4.23 5.63 -19.56
CA THR A 118 4.61 6.27 -18.31
C THR A 118 6.00 5.85 -17.85
N LEU A 119 6.33 4.55 -17.90
CA LEU A 119 7.65 4.04 -17.52
C LEU A 119 8.78 4.43 -18.49
N ARG A 120 8.46 4.89 -19.71
CA ARG A 120 9.43 5.39 -20.69
C ARG A 120 9.63 6.90 -20.62
N GLN A 121 8.66 7.62 -20.06
CA GLN A 121 8.76 9.05 -19.86
C GLN A 121 9.63 9.35 -18.64
N SER A 122 10.36 10.45 -18.70
CA SER A 122 11.12 10.94 -17.55
C SER A 122 10.19 11.69 -16.61
N PHE A 123 10.13 11.23 -15.37
CA PHE A 123 9.51 11.94 -14.25
C PHE A 123 10.55 12.08 -13.14
N ASP A 124 10.36 13.08 -12.27
CA ASP A 124 11.25 13.30 -11.13
C ASP A 124 11.01 12.30 -9.99
N ASP A 125 9.86 11.62 -9.98
CA ASP A 125 9.38 10.78 -8.88
C ASP A 125 9.30 9.27 -9.22
N ILE A 126 9.55 8.87 -10.47
CA ILE A 126 9.62 7.46 -10.86
C ILE A 126 10.80 7.21 -11.80
N ALA A 127 11.41 6.03 -11.66
CA ALA A 127 12.42 5.53 -12.56
C ALA A 127 12.24 4.02 -12.74
N LEU A 128 12.56 3.53 -13.94
CA LEU A 128 12.58 2.11 -14.25
C LEU A 128 14.01 1.67 -14.53
N TYR A 129 14.49 0.71 -13.75
CA TYR A 129 15.80 0.08 -13.95
C TYR A 129 15.62 -1.37 -14.43
N PRO A 130 16.34 -1.79 -15.49
CA PRO A 130 16.39 -3.20 -15.88
C PRO A 130 17.07 -4.03 -14.78
N LEU A 131 16.67 -5.30 -14.66
CA LEU A 131 17.19 -6.27 -13.68
C LEU A 131 17.42 -7.64 -14.34
N SER A 132 18.01 -7.62 -15.53
CA SER A 132 18.30 -8.79 -16.36
C SER A 132 19.70 -9.37 -16.15
N ALA A 133 20.65 -8.57 -15.65
CA ALA A 133 22.04 -8.96 -15.42
C ALA A 133 22.45 -8.84 -13.95
N THR A 134 23.50 -9.60 -13.56
CA THR A 134 24.06 -9.54 -12.20
C THR A 134 24.54 -8.13 -11.82
N GLU A 135 25.15 -7.41 -12.75
CA GLU A 135 25.63 -6.03 -12.55
C GLU A 135 24.47 -5.08 -12.23
N GLU A 136 23.31 -5.28 -12.85
CA GLU A 136 22.10 -4.48 -12.61
C GLU A 136 21.51 -4.78 -11.23
N TYR A 137 21.55 -6.05 -10.80
CA TYR A 137 21.15 -6.43 -9.45
C TYR A 137 22.07 -5.82 -8.37
N GLU A 138 23.38 -5.82 -8.59
CA GLU A 138 24.32 -5.13 -7.70
C GLU A 138 24.07 -3.61 -7.67
N ALA A 139 23.75 -3.00 -8.82
CA ALA A 139 23.37 -1.59 -8.89
C ALA A 139 22.10 -1.29 -8.07
N MET A 140 21.08 -2.15 -8.15
CA MET A 140 19.87 -2.04 -7.33
C MET A 140 20.20 -2.11 -5.82
N LEU A 141 21.04 -3.04 -5.39
CA LEU A 141 21.46 -3.12 -3.98
C LEU A 141 22.23 -1.85 -3.54
N ASN A 142 23.08 -1.31 -4.40
CA ASN A 142 23.79 -0.05 -4.14
C ASN A 142 22.82 1.13 -3.99
N GLN A 143 21.79 1.20 -4.83
CA GLN A 143 20.73 2.21 -4.70
C GLN A 143 19.93 2.01 -3.42
N ALA A 144 19.60 0.78 -3.06
CA ALA A 144 18.90 0.48 -1.81
C ALA A 144 19.72 0.93 -0.58
N GLN A 145 21.02 0.67 -0.57
CA GLN A 145 21.90 1.19 0.48
C GLN A 145 21.88 2.72 0.56
N ALA A 146 21.87 3.40 -0.59
CA ALA A 146 21.77 4.86 -0.63
C ALA A 146 20.43 5.36 -0.08
N GLY A 147 19.33 4.67 -0.40
CA GLY A 147 18.00 4.92 0.17
C GLY A 147 17.98 4.79 1.70
N TYR A 148 18.59 3.74 2.24
CA TYR A 148 18.78 3.57 3.69
C TYR A 148 19.94 4.41 4.27
N GLY A 149 20.54 5.31 3.49
CA GLY A 149 21.75 6.04 3.88
C GLY A 149 21.59 6.84 5.16
N ARG A 150 20.45 7.52 5.33
CA ARG A 150 20.14 8.31 6.53
C ARG A 150 20.03 7.41 7.77
N PHE A 151 19.29 6.31 7.67
CA PHE A 151 19.18 5.32 8.74
C PHE A 151 20.56 4.78 9.16
N LEU A 152 21.39 4.38 8.19
CA LEU A 152 22.73 3.87 8.45
C LEU A 152 23.67 4.91 9.07
N GLN A 153 23.52 6.20 8.73
CA GLN A 153 24.26 7.29 9.35
C GLN A 153 23.86 7.49 10.81
N LEU A 154 22.55 7.53 11.10
CA LEU A 154 22.02 7.67 12.46
C LEU A 154 22.42 6.49 13.34
N LEU A 155 22.41 5.27 12.80
CA LEU A 155 22.89 4.08 13.48
C LEU A 155 24.37 4.20 13.89
N ARG A 156 25.23 4.66 12.98
CA ARG A 156 26.66 4.88 13.26
C ARG A 156 26.89 6.00 14.28
N ALA A 157 26.07 7.05 14.24
CA ALA A 157 26.10 8.15 15.18
C ALA A 157 25.51 7.78 16.55
N ARG A 158 24.87 6.61 16.68
CA ARG A 158 24.12 6.19 17.87
C ARG A 158 23.07 7.23 18.28
N ALA A 159 22.31 7.70 17.28
CA ALA A 159 21.20 8.61 17.50
C ALA A 159 20.08 7.97 18.33
N GLU A 160 19.09 8.76 18.71
CA GLU A 160 17.94 8.28 19.45
C GLU A 160 17.10 7.29 18.62
N PRO A 161 16.52 6.23 19.23
CA PRO A 161 15.75 5.21 18.52
C PRO A 161 14.60 5.77 17.67
N GLU A 162 13.90 6.80 18.16
CA GLU A 162 12.78 7.42 17.45
C GLU A 162 13.20 8.03 16.11
N GLU A 163 14.35 8.72 16.08
CA GLU A 163 14.90 9.29 14.85
C GLU A 163 15.34 8.20 13.86
N MET A 164 15.91 7.11 14.38
CA MET A 164 16.30 5.96 13.55
C MET A 164 15.10 5.26 12.92
N ILE A 165 14.03 5.03 13.69
CA ILE A 165 12.79 4.43 13.19
C ILE A 165 12.13 5.33 12.15
N ALA A 166 12.05 6.64 12.41
CA ALA A 166 11.54 7.61 11.44
C ALA A 166 12.35 7.60 10.14
N ALA A 167 13.68 7.59 10.22
CA ALA A 167 14.55 7.53 9.05
C ALA A 167 14.45 6.19 8.30
N PHE A 168 14.19 5.08 8.99
CA PHE A 168 13.96 3.79 8.33
C PHE A 168 12.66 3.80 7.51
N GLY A 169 11.63 4.51 7.98
CA GLY A 169 10.36 4.66 7.26
C GLY A 169 10.41 5.48 5.97
N GLU A 170 11.52 6.16 5.67
CA GLU A 170 11.68 7.02 4.48
C GLU A 170 11.94 6.23 3.20
N PHE A 171 12.42 4.98 3.31
CA PHE A 171 12.74 4.13 2.17
C PHE A 171 12.37 2.67 2.45
N GLN A 172 11.75 2.01 1.48
CA GLN A 172 11.36 0.61 1.62
C GLN A 172 11.59 -0.17 0.32
N LEU A 173 12.10 -1.39 0.44
CA LEU A 173 12.12 -2.36 -0.66
C LEU A 173 10.89 -3.24 -0.60
N LEU A 174 10.17 -3.35 -1.72
CA LEU A 174 8.99 -4.20 -1.84
C LEU A 174 9.26 -5.31 -2.86
N CYS A 175 9.03 -6.57 -2.45
CA CYS A 175 9.19 -7.75 -3.29
C CYS A 175 7.83 -8.45 -3.44
N ALA A 176 7.51 -8.87 -4.67
CA ALA A 176 6.29 -9.65 -4.91
C ALA A 176 6.38 -11.10 -4.39
N LEU A 177 7.60 -11.65 -4.31
CA LEU A 177 7.86 -13.03 -3.88
C LEU A 177 8.42 -13.05 -2.46
N ARG A 178 8.15 -14.14 -1.73
CA ARG A 178 8.73 -14.39 -0.40
C ARG A 178 10.14 -14.96 -0.48
N GLU A 179 10.36 -15.87 -1.43
CA GLU A 179 11.60 -16.63 -1.58
C GLU A 179 12.24 -16.43 -2.96
N GLY A 180 13.50 -16.85 -3.09
CA GLY A 180 14.30 -16.73 -4.30
C GLY A 180 15.12 -15.44 -4.36
N PRO A 181 15.92 -15.24 -5.42
CA PRO A 181 16.87 -14.13 -5.52
C PRO A 181 16.21 -12.74 -5.53
N TYR A 182 14.97 -12.65 -5.99
CA TYR A 182 14.15 -11.42 -5.99
C TYR A 182 13.05 -11.43 -4.93
N GLY A 183 13.04 -12.44 -4.06
CA GLY A 183 12.10 -12.53 -2.94
C GLY A 183 12.66 -11.89 -1.67
N VAL A 184 11.78 -11.65 -0.70
CA VAL A 184 12.13 -11.04 0.60
C VAL A 184 13.35 -11.72 1.23
N SER A 185 13.38 -13.05 1.30
CA SER A 185 14.50 -13.76 1.93
C SER A 185 15.83 -13.57 1.20
N GLY A 186 15.83 -13.66 -0.14
CA GLY A 186 17.03 -13.51 -0.94
C GLY A 186 17.57 -12.09 -0.95
N VAL A 187 16.69 -11.08 -1.08
CA VAL A 187 17.09 -9.66 -1.06
C VAL A 187 17.66 -9.29 0.30
N ASN A 188 17.04 -9.74 1.40
CA ASN A 188 17.56 -9.50 2.75
C ASN A 188 18.97 -10.07 2.93
N GLU A 189 19.19 -11.32 2.52
CA GLU A 189 20.49 -11.96 2.64
C GLU A 189 21.57 -11.23 1.82
N GLN A 190 21.28 -10.90 0.56
CA GLN A 190 22.22 -10.22 -0.33
C GLN A 190 22.53 -8.79 0.14
N LEU A 191 21.53 -8.06 0.62
CA LEU A 191 21.71 -6.72 1.16
C LEU A 191 22.54 -6.75 2.45
N GLU A 192 22.26 -7.67 3.38
CA GLU A 192 23.06 -7.86 4.60
C GLU A 192 24.53 -8.18 4.28
N GLN A 193 24.78 -9.10 3.35
CA GLN A 193 26.13 -9.47 2.91
C GLN A 193 26.87 -8.27 2.28
N MET A 194 26.19 -7.48 1.42
CA MET A 194 26.76 -6.29 0.82
C MET A 194 27.07 -5.21 1.86
N LEU A 195 26.14 -4.92 2.78
CA LEU A 195 26.34 -3.93 3.84
C LEU A 195 27.50 -4.33 4.76
N ASN A 196 27.64 -5.61 5.07
CA ASN A 196 28.76 -6.14 5.85
C ASN A 196 30.10 -5.98 5.10
N ARG A 197 30.16 -6.32 3.80
CA ARG A 197 31.36 -6.12 2.97
C ARG A 197 31.82 -4.66 2.95
N LYS A 198 30.86 -3.72 2.92
CA LYS A 198 31.11 -2.27 2.96
C LYS A 198 31.30 -1.68 4.37
N ARG A 199 31.30 -2.53 5.42
CA ARG A 199 31.41 -2.10 6.82
C ARG A 199 30.31 -1.08 7.22
N ALA A 200 29.13 -1.21 6.62
CA ALA A 200 27.95 -0.45 7.03
C ALA A 200 27.30 -1.07 8.27
N ILE A 201 27.32 -2.40 8.35
CA ILE A 201 26.92 -3.20 9.50
C ILE A 201 28.02 -4.22 9.82
N ALA A 202 27.93 -4.87 10.99
CA ALA A 202 28.82 -5.95 11.37
C ALA A 202 28.00 -7.22 11.65
N LEU A 203 28.13 -8.23 10.78
CA LEU A 203 27.46 -9.51 10.95
C LEU A 203 28.27 -10.44 11.88
N PRO A 204 27.72 -10.86 13.04
CA PRO A 204 28.38 -11.81 13.92
C PRO A 204 28.35 -13.24 13.34
N ARG A 205 29.41 -14.01 13.58
CA ARG A 205 29.56 -15.38 13.03
C ARG A 205 28.55 -16.41 13.57
N HIS A 206 28.00 -16.18 14.76
CA HIS A 206 27.15 -17.16 15.47
C HIS A 206 25.82 -16.58 15.95
N SER A 207 25.44 -15.39 15.48
CA SER A 207 24.18 -14.76 15.86
C SER A 207 23.49 -14.22 14.62
N ARG A 208 22.16 -14.30 14.59
CA ARG A 208 21.34 -13.61 13.59
C ARG A 208 21.12 -12.13 13.96
N TRP A 209 21.34 -11.79 15.22
CA TRP A 209 21.13 -10.46 15.75
C TRP A 209 22.42 -9.66 15.68
N TYR A 210 22.32 -8.48 15.07
CA TYR A 210 23.33 -7.44 15.03
C TYR A 210 22.67 -6.10 15.34
N GLU A 211 23.45 -5.14 15.84
CA GLU A 211 22.98 -3.79 16.16
C GLU A 211 22.43 -3.11 14.89
N GLY A 212 21.22 -2.55 14.99
CA GLY A 212 20.56 -1.86 13.87
C GLY A 212 19.88 -2.78 12.85
N ARG A 213 19.69 -4.07 13.15
CA ARG A 213 18.85 -4.97 12.34
C ARG A 213 17.37 -4.59 12.48
N PRO A 214 16.69 -4.10 11.43
CA PRO A 214 15.24 -3.92 11.45
C PRO A 214 14.56 -5.30 11.47
N VAL A 215 13.49 -5.43 12.24
CA VAL A 215 12.69 -6.65 12.30
C VAL A 215 11.23 -6.29 12.24
N MET A 216 10.41 -7.20 11.69
CA MET A 216 8.98 -7.00 11.59
C MET A 216 8.27 -8.03 12.47
N ILE A 217 7.24 -7.58 13.17
CA ILE A 217 6.36 -8.43 13.95
C ILE A 217 5.47 -9.23 13.00
N SER A 218 5.44 -10.55 13.18
CA SER A 218 4.69 -11.47 12.29
C SER A 218 3.33 -11.89 12.83
N ARG A 219 3.03 -11.59 14.10
CA ARG A 219 1.80 -11.93 14.81
C ARG A 219 1.53 -10.89 15.88
N ASN A 220 0.27 -10.54 16.07
CA ASN A 220 -0.14 -9.61 17.12
C ASN A 220 0.26 -10.15 18.50
N ASP A 221 0.81 -9.28 19.34
CA ASP A 221 1.08 -9.51 20.76
C ASP A 221 0.42 -8.39 21.57
N SER A 222 -0.73 -8.71 22.16
CA SER A 222 -1.53 -7.75 22.94
C SER A 222 -0.88 -7.38 24.27
N ALA A 223 0.02 -8.20 24.81
CA ALA A 223 0.70 -7.90 26.06
C ALA A 223 1.73 -6.77 25.87
N LEU A 224 2.36 -6.74 24.70
CA LEU A 224 3.33 -5.71 24.31
C LEU A 224 2.70 -4.56 23.51
N GLY A 225 1.45 -4.68 23.10
CA GLY A 225 0.77 -3.70 22.24
C GLY A 225 1.35 -3.65 20.83
N LEU A 226 1.94 -4.76 20.36
CA LEU A 226 2.57 -4.88 19.05
C LEU A 226 1.65 -5.61 18.08
N PHE A 227 1.56 -5.13 16.85
CA PHE A 227 0.69 -5.67 15.82
C PHE A 227 1.52 -6.27 14.67
N ASN A 228 0.93 -7.22 13.97
CA ASN A 228 1.52 -7.83 12.79
C ASN A 228 1.74 -6.77 11.71
N GLY A 229 2.98 -6.66 11.22
CA GLY A 229 3.42 -5.62 10.28
C GLY A 229 4.16 -4.45 10.93
N ASP A 230 4.14 -4.33 12.26
CA ASP A 230 4.95 -3.33 12.98
C ASP A 230 6.45 -3.63 12.83
N ILE A 231 7.25 -2.57 12.77
CA ILE A 231 8.72 -2.59 12.59
C ILE A 231 9.41 -2.00 13.82
#